data_AF-D7LJ94-F1
#
_entry.id   AF-D7LJ94-F1
#
_cell.length_a   1.000
_cell.length_b   1.000
_cell.length_c   1.000
_cell.angle_alpha   90.00
_cell.angle_beta   90.00
_cell.angle_gamma   90.00
#
_symmetry.space_group_name_H-M   'P 1'
#
loop_
_entity.id
_entity.type
_entity.pdbx_description
1 polymer ?
#
loop_
_entity_poly.entity_id
_entity_poly.type
_entity_poly.pdbx_seq_one_letter_code
_entity_poly.pdbx_strand_id
1 'polypeptide(L)'
;MVHTKSCVCLQGSFEHFPCRHGRCINGVVYYEAWLKPDCTQRFVMSFHVRSEKFNMIKVSWRGPRGLLLAYQGKLAYHRSSHHDAFISLWVLEDAERHEWSFKHFSLPFPLKDPISKTTLCLGSVTDAGEFIYVPQNLLGPFHALYFDPKTNTVRRVIYQGVADDEFRRRHGLGNKTLEGLHIFPDHIESLLSM
;
A
#
# COMPACT_ATOMS: atom_id res chain seq x y z
N MET A 1 26.70 -14.60 -16.86
CA MET A 1 25.79 -15.63 -16.32
C MET A 1 24.39 -15.25 -16.76
N VAL A 2 23.78 -15.98 -17.70
CA VAL A 2 22.46 -15.64 -18.23
C VAL A 2 21.43 -16.14 -17.22
N HIS A 3 20.74 -15.23 -16.53
CA HIS A 3 19.58 -15.60 -15.72
C HIS A 3 18.43 -16.00 -16.65
N THR A 4 18.26 -17.31 -16.86
CA THR A 4 17.03 -17.85 -17.44
C THR A 4 15.89 -17.60 -16.45
N LYS A 5 14.99 -16.70 -16.81
CA LYS A 5 13.71 -16.53 -16.09
C LYS A 5 12.80 -17.68 -16.49
N SER A 6 12.62 -18.66 -15.62
CA SER A 6 11.61 -19.72 -15.76
C SER A 6 10.38 -19.39 -14.93
N CYS A 7 9.19 -19.50 -15.53
CA CYS A 7 7.92 -19.41 -14.78
C CYS A 7 7.50 -20.81 -14.35
N VAL A 8 7.16 -20.98 -13.06
CA VAL A 8 6.62 -22.23 -12.51
C VAL A 8 5.16 -22.01 -12.13
N CYS A 9 4.28 -22.91 -12.56
CA CYS A 9 2.88 -22.89 -12.14
C CYS A 9 2.75 -23.54 -10.76
N LEU A 10 2.31 -22.76 -9.78
CA LEU A 10 2.03 -23.26 -8.43
C LEU A 10 0.63 -23.86 -8.37
N GLN A 11 0.47 -25.01 -7.71
CA GLN A 11 -0.82 -25.64 -7.48
C GLN A 11 -1.35 -25.34 -6.07
N GLY A 12 -2.64 -25.56 -5.83
CA GLY A 12 -3.25 -25.44 -4.50
C GLY A 12 -3.98 -24.13 -4.22
N SER A 13 -4.15 -23.26 -5.23
CA SER A 13 -5.11 -22.16 -5.16
C SER A 13 -6.45 -22.56 -5.76
N PHE A 14 -7.55 -22.02 -5.23
CA PHE A 14 -8.86 -22.07 -5.88
C PHE A 14 -9.01 -20.91 -6.88
N GLU A 15 -10.00 -20.99 -7.77
CA GLU A 15 -10.29 -19.95 -8.75
C GLU A 15 -10.77 -18.66 -8.08
N HIS A 16 -10.11 -17.54 -8.41
CA HIS A 16 -10.47 -16.22 -7.89
C HIS A 16 -9.96 -15.12 -8.80
N PHE A 17 -10.48 -13.92 -8.59
CA PHE A 17 -10.10 -12.72 -9.34
C PHE A 17 -9.25 -11.83 -8.43
N PRO A 18 -7.92 -11.73 -8.65
CA PRO A 18 -7.05 -10.90 -7.82
C PRO A 18 -7.21 -9.41 -8.13
N CYS A 19 -7.11 -8.58 -7.08
CA CYS A 19 -6.90 -7.15 -7.17
C CYS A 19 -5.47 -6.82 -7.63
N ARG A 20 -5.29 -5.64 -8.22
CA ARG A 20 -3.98 -5.16 -8.71
C ARG A 20 -2.95 -4.86 -7.61
N HIS A 21 -3.34 -4.87 -6.34
CA HIS A 21 -2.48 -4.42 -5.24
C HIS A 21 -2.29 -5.53 -4.21
N GLY A 22 -1.03 -5.92 -4.02
CA GLY A 22 -0.59 -6.84 -2.97
C GLY A 22 0.55 -6.27 -2.14
N ARG A 23 0.82 -6.89 -1.00
CA ARG A 23 1.89 -6.56 -0.07
C ARG A 23 2.63 -7.81 0.35
N CYS A 24 3.96 -7.79 0.28
CA CYS A 24 4.78 -8.83 0.88
C CYS A 24 5.17 -8.39 2.29
N ILE A 25 4.85 -9.21 3.29
CA ILE A 25 5.18 -8.96 4.70
C ILE A 25 5.74 -10.27 5.25
N ASN A 26 6.98 -10.22 5.75
CA ASN A 26 7.64 -11.38 6.40
C ASN A 26 7.59 -12.68 5.57
N GLY A 27 7.79 -12.59 4.25
CA GLY A 27 7.77 -13.77 3.36
C GLY A 27 6.39 -14.28 2.98
N VAL A 28 5.33 -13.52 3.29
CA VAL A 28 3.94 -13.81 2.88
C VAL A 28 3.44 -12.69 1.98
N VAL A 29 2.99 -13.05 0.78
CA VAL A 29 2.35 -12.13 -0.16
C VAL A 29 0.85 -12.11 0.12
N TYR A 30 0.33 -10.94 0.45
CA TYR A 30 -1.08 -10.69 0.66
C TYR A 30 -1.65 -9.89 -0.50
N TYR A 31 -2.84 -10.25 -0.97
CA TYR A 31 -3.54 -9.46 -1.98
C TYR A 31 -5.04 -9.65 -1.82
N GLU A 32 -5.81 -8.63 -2.20
CA GLU A 32 -7.26 -8.76 -2.16
C GLU A 32 -7.77 -9.53 -3.38
N ALA A 33 -8.87 -10.25 -3.22
CA ALA A 33 -9.46 -11.02 -4.29
C ALA A 33 -10.98 -11.16 -4.11
N TRP A 34 -11.64 -11.60 -5.19
CA TRP A 34 -13.08 -11.89 -5.23
C TRP A 34 -13.34 -13.31 -5.70
N LEU A 35 -14.41 -13.93 -5.18
CA LEU A 35 -14.84 -15.27 -5.62
C LEU A 35 -15.49 -15.20 -7.00
N LYS A 36 -16.10 -14.05 -7.33
CA LYS A 36 -16.86 -13.85 -8.54
C LYS A 36 -16.43 -12.55 -9.25
N PRO A 37 -16.55 -12.47 -10.58
CA PRO A 37 -16.25 -11.26 -11.34
C PRO A 37 -17.13 -10.06 -10.97
N ASP A 38 -18.32 -10.31 -10.42
CA ASP A 38 -19.26 -9.29 -9.96
C ASP A 38 -18.78 -8.51 -8.72
N CYS A 39 -17.55 -8.75 -8.27
CA CYS A 39 -16.91 -8.13 -7.11
C CYS A 39 -17.65 -8.40 -5.79
N THR A 40 -18.56 -9.37 -5.77
CA THR A 40 -19.18 -9.86 -4.54
C THR A 40 -18.23 -10.83 -3.83
N GLN A 41 -18.40 -10.98 -2.50
CA GLN A 41 -17.62 -11.92 -1.68
C GLN A 41 -16.10 -11.66 -1.75
N ARG A 42 -15.70 -10.50 -1.21
CA ARG A 42 -14.29 -10.09 -1.06
C ARG A 42 -13.61 -10.90 0.04
N PHE A 43 -12.32 -11.16 -0.15
CA PHE A 43 -11.43 -11.74 0.85
C PHE A 43 -9.99 -11.26 0.59
N VAL A 44 -9.09 -11.58 1.51
CA VAL A 44 -7.65 -11.44 1.32
C VAL A 44 -7.07 -12.82 1.08
N MET A 45 -6.28 -12.98 0.02
CA MET A 45 -5.41 -14.13 -0.15
C MET A 45 -4.08 -13.87 0.54
N SER A 46 -3.53 -14.92 1.12
CA SER A 46 -2.14 -15.00 1.54
C SER A 46 -1.44 -16.11 0.76
N PHE A 47 -0.20 -15.85 0.35
CA PHE A 47 0.68 -16.80 -0.30
C PHE A 47 2.01 -16.85 0.45
N HIS A 48 2.30 -17.96 1.11
CA HIS A 48 3.52 -18.14 1.88
C HIS A 48 4.65 -18.62 0.96
N VAL A 49 5.61 -17.73 0.66
CA VAL A 49 6.58 -17.91 -0.43
C VAL A 49 7.43 -19.17 -0.27
N ARG A 50 7.88 -19.49 0.95
CA ARG A 50 8.76 -20.65 1.19
C ARG A 50 8.04 -22.00 1.12
N SER A 51 6.77 -22.04 1.51
CA SER A 51 6.00 -23.29 1.56
C SER A 51 5.06 -23.43 0.36
N GLU A 52 4.99 -22.40 -0.48
CA GLU A 52 4.13 -22.31 -1.66
C GLU A 52 2.65 -22.54 -1.35
N LYS A 53 2.21 -22.17 -0.15
CA LYS A 53 0.82 -22.39 0.31
C LYS A 53 -0.02 -21.13 0.19
N PHE A 54 -1.23 -21.32 -0.34
CA PHE A 54 -2.27 -20.31 -0.41
C PHE A 54 -3.27 -20.49 0.74
N ASN A 55 -3.68 -19.39 1.38
CA ASN A 55 -4.80 -19.39 2.32
C ASN A 55 -5.74 -18.21 2.06
N MET A 56 -7.04 -18.47 2.16
CA MET A 56 -8.09 -17.45 2.11
C MET A 56 -8.34 -16.91 3.51
N ILE A 57 -8.31 -15.59 3.65
CA ILE A 57 -8.63 -14.87 4.89
C ILE A 57 -9.92 -14.10 4.67
N LYS A 58 -10.96 -14.45 5.43
CA LYS A 58 -12.26 -13.76 5.34
C LYS A 58 -12.13 -12.34 5.88
N VAL A 59 -12.92 -11.43 5.30
CA VAL A 59 -12.99 -10.03 5.70
C VAL A 59 -14.43 -9.64 5.96
N SER A 60 -14.66 -8.79 6.95
CA SER A 60 -16.01 -8.36 7.37
C SER A 60 -16.38 -6.96 6.86
N TRP A 61 -15.42 -6.17 6.37
CA TRP A 61 -15.70 -4.84 5.84
C TRP A 61 -16.38 -4.87 4.48
N ARG A 62 -17.33 -3.95 4.30
CA ARG A 62 -18.03 -3.67 3.04
C ARG A 62 -17.65 -2.29 2.51
N GLY A 63 -17.74 -2.10 1.20
CA GLY A 63 -17.52 -0.80 0.56
C GLY A 63 -16.36 -0.80 -0.43
N PRO A 64 -15.90 0.40 -0.86
CA PRO A 64 -14.96 0.54 -1.97
C PRO A 64 -13.60 -0.12 -1.69
N ARG A 65 -12.77 -0.17 -2.74
CA ARG A 65 -11.38 -0.61 -2.65
C ARG A 65 -10.62 0.25 -1.62
N GLY A 66 -9.69 -0.38 -0.92
CA GLY A 66 -8.84 0.26 0.07
C GLY A 66 -7.37 -0.05 -0.20
N LEU A 67 -6.54 0.14 0.81
CA LEU A 67 -5.10 -0.06 0.73
C LEU A 67 -4.66 -1.12 1.73
N LEU A 68 -3.97 -2.15 1.23
CA LEU A 68 -3.21 -3.06 2.09
C LEU A 68 -1.89 -2.39 2.49
N LEU A 69 -1.58 -2.46 3.77
CA LEU A 69 -0.44 -1.82 4.43
C LEU A 69 0.29 -2.85 5.31
N ALA A 70 1.58 -2.63 5.52
CA ALA A 70 2.31 -3.23 6.62
C ALA A 70 2.23 -2.25 7.80
N TYR A 71 1.58 -2.64 8.89
CA TYR A 71 1.44 -1.83 10.10
C TYR A 71 2.03 -2.62 11.27
N GLN A 72 3.18 -2.17 11.79
CA GLN A 72 3.88 -2.83 12.90
C GLN A 72 4.13 -4.33 12.64
N GLY A 73 4.60 -4.65 11.43
CA GLY A 73 4.88 -6.02 11.00
C GLY A 73 3.65 -6.89 10.71
N LYS A 74 2.43 -6.36 10.86
CA LYS A 74 1.18 -7.06 10.54
C LYS A 74 0.55 -6.51 9.27
N LEU A 75 -0.24 -7.35 8.60
CA LEU A 75 -1.09 -6.89 7.52
C LEU A 75 -2.18 -5.99 8.10
N ALA A 76 -2.39 -4.83 7.47
CA ALA A 76 -3.53 -3.98 7.77
C ALA A 76 -4.25 -3.55 6.49
N TYR A 77 -5.56 -3.35 6.60
CA TYR A 77 -6.39 -2.80 5.55
C TYR A 77 -6.89 -1.42 5.97
N HIS A 78 -6.49 -0.40 5.21
CA HIS A 78 -7.04 0.94 5.34
C HIS A 78 -8.16 1.15 4.33
N ARG A 79 -9.33 1.55 4.83
CA ARG A 79 -10.43 1.97 3.95
C ARG A 79 -10.14 3.40 3.48
N SER A 80 -9.84 3.54 2.19
CA SER A 80 -9.63 4.84 1.57
C SER A 80 -10.95 5.60 1.45
N SER A 81 -11.00 6.80 1.99
CA SER A 81 -12.05 7.79 1.76
C SER A 81 -11.39 9.16 1.74
N HIS A 82 -11.60 9.91 0.66
CA HIS A 82 -10.99 11.23 0.46
C HIS A 82 -11.58 12.33 1.38
N HIS A 83 -12.52 11.97 2.23
CA HIS A 83 -13.24 12.88 3.12
C HIS A 83 -13.18 12.47 4.59
N ASP A 84 -12.51 11.35 4.90
CA ASP A 84 -12.45 10.90 6.28
C ASP A 84 -11.51 11.81 7.08
N ALA A 85 -12.03 12.36 8.18
CA ALA A 85 -11.23 13.07 9.18
C ALA A 85 -10.39 12.12 10.06
N PHE A 86 -10.28 10.86 9.64
CA PHE A 86 -9.78 9.76 10.44
C PHE A 86 -9.18 8.65 9.59
N ILE A 87 -8.24 7.93 10.19
CA ILE A 87 -7.63 6.73 9.65
C ILE A 87 -8.36 5.53 10.26
N SER A 88 -9.07 4.78 9.41
CA SER A 88 -9.71 3.52 9.79
C SER A 88 -8.86 2.34 9.32
N LEU A 89 -8.38 1.50 10.25
CA LEU A 89 -7.48 0.39 9.99
C LEU A 89 -8.03 -0.92 10.57
N TRP A 90 -8.12 -1.93 9.72
CA TRP A 90 -8.33 -3.32 10.14
C TRP A 90 -7.00 -4.04 10.15
N VAL A 91 -6.49 -4.40 11.33
CA VAL A 91 -5.21 -5.10 11.50
C VAL A 91 -5.47 -6.59 11.64
N LEU A 92 -4.78 -7.41 10.86
CA LEU A 92 -4.88 -8.86 10.93
C LEU A 92 -4.17 -9.36 12.19
N GLU A 93 -4.92 -9.93 13.11
CA GLU A 93 -4.38 -10.50 14.35
C GLU A 93 -4.06 -11.99 14.18
N ASP A 94 -4.94 -12.73 13.51
CA ASP A 94 -4.77 -14.15 13.24
C ASP A 94 -5.31 -14.50 11.85
N ALA A 95 -4.42 -14.97 10.98
CA ALA A 95 -4.75 -15.33 9.59
C ALA A 95 -5.56 -16.62 9.49
N GLU A 96 -5.34 -17.59 10.38
CA GLU A 96 -6.00 -18.91 10.36
C GLU A 96 -7.41 -18.82 10.94
N ARG A 97 -7.58 -18.00 11.99
CA ARG A 97 -8.87 -17.73 12.63
C ARG A 97 -9.65 -16.60 11.97
N HIS A 98 -9.03 -15.91 11.01
CA HIS A 98 -9.59 -14.79 10.27
C HIS A 98 -9.97 -13.62 11.19
N GLU A 99 -9.14 -13.37 12.21
CA GLU A 99 -9.40 -12.37 13.24
C GLU A 99 -8.74 -11.04 12.90
N TRP A 100 -9.54 -9.99 12.97
CA TRP A 100 -9.13 -8.62 12.68
C TRP A 100 -9.45 -7.72 13.86
N SER A 101 -8.52 -6.85 14.24
CA SER A 101 -8.77 -5.74 15.17
C SER A 101 -9.02 -4.45 14.41
N PHE A 102 -9.93 -3.61 14.91
CA PHE A 102 -10.19 -2.30 14.32
C PHE A 102 -9.48 -1.21 15.12
N LYS A 103 -8.78 -0.32 14.42
CA LYS A 103 -8.12 0.87 14.97
C LYS A 103 -8.64 2.11 14.25
N HIS A 104 -8.75 3.19 15.01
CA HIS A 104 -9.26 4.47 14.52
C HIS A 104 -8.39 5.60 15.06
N PHE A 105 -7.89 6.46 14.17
CA PHE A 105 -7.02 7.59 14.53
C PHE A 105 -7.55 8.88 13.92
N SER A 106 -7.71 9.93 14.72
CA SER A 106 -8.07 11.26 14.20
C SER A 106 -6.92 11.87 13.41
N LEU A 107 -7.21 12.47 12.27
CA LEU A 107 -6.22 13.21 11.50
C LEU A 107 -6.06 14.64 12.04
N PRO A 108 -4.85 15.08 12.39
CA PRO A 108 -4.63 16.45 12.87
C PRO A 108 -4.48 17.49 11.74
N PHE A 109 -4.72 17.10 10.48
CA PHE A 109 -4.62 17.97 9.30
C PHE A 109 -5.70 17.64 8.26
N PRO A 110 -6.10 18.61 7.42
CA PRO A 110 -7.01 18.36 6.32
C PRO A 110 -6.34 17.56 5.20
N LEU A 111 -7.09 16.67 4.53
CA LEU A 111 -6.61 15.94 3.35
C LEU A 111 -6.51 16.82 2.10
N LYS A 112 -7.27 17.92 2.02
CA LYS A 112 -7.09 18.91 0.96
C LYS A 112 -5.85 19.72 1.28
N ASP A 113 -4.79 19.53 0.50
CA ASP A 113 -3.53 20.21 0.70
C ASP A 113 -3.46 21.51 -0.12
N PRO A 114 -3.36 22.68 0.54
CA PRO A 114 -3.28 23.96 -0.14
C PRO A 114 -1.96 24.17 -0.89
N ILE A 115 -0.90 23.44 -0.54
CA ILE A 115 0.44 23.62 -1.12
C ILE A 115 0.52 22.93 -2.47
N SER A 116 0.21 21.63 -2.51
CA SER A 116 0.25 20.83 -3.74
C SER A 116 -1.03 20.99 -4.57
N LYS A 117 -2.03 21.74 -4.06
CA LYS A 117 -3.33 21.98 -4.70
C LYS A 117 -4.03 20.68 -5.10
N THR A 118 -3.87 19.64 -4.30
CA THR A 118 -4.45 18.30 -4.52
C THR A 118 -4.80 17.64 -3.19
N THR A 119 -5.37 16.44 -3.24
CA THR A 119 -5.68 15.64 -2.07
C THR A 119 -4.46 14.83 -1.64
N LEU A 120 -4.19 14.81 -0.33
CA LEU A 120 -3.24 13.90 0.28
C LEU A 120 -3.88 12.52 0.43
N CYS A 121 -3.18 11.50 -0.01
CA CYS A 121 -3.58 10.11 0.12
C CYS A 121 -2.62 9.41 1.06
N LEU A 122 -3.15 8.49 1.88
CA LEU A 122 -2.30 7.59 2.66
C LEU A 122 -1.57 6.66 1.68
N GLY A 123 -0.24 6.79 1.61
CA GLY A 123 0.59 5.98 0.72
C GLY A 123 1.16 4.74 1.39
N SER A 124 1.60 4.89 2.65
CA SER A 124 2.27 3.82 3.39
C SER A 124 2.34 4.09 4.89
N VAL A 125 2.94 3.16 5.63
CA VAL A 125 3.26 3.28 7.05
C VAL A 125 4.72 2.90 7.25
N THR A 126 5.45 3.63 8.10
CA THR A 126 6.81 3.24 8.52
C THR A 126 6.77 2.07 9.50
N ASP A 127 7.90 1.40 9.70
CA ASP A 127 8.07 0.38 10.76
C ASP A 127 7.75 0.91 12.17
N ALA A 128 8.01 2.20 12.42
CA ALA A 128 7.68 2.86 13.69
C ALA A 128 6.16 3.08 13.88
N GLY A 129 5.37 2.90 12.82
CA GLY A 129 3.92 3.13 12.80
C GLY A 129 3.51 4.56 12.43
N GLU A 130 4.41 5.36 11.85
CA GLU A 130 4.04 6.67 11.30
C GLU A 130 3.31 6.50 9.97
N PHE A 131 2.19 7.20 9.80
CA PHE A 131 1.44 7.24 8.55
C PHE A 131 2.04 8.24 7.58
N ILE A 132 2.29 7.82 6.34
CA ILE A 132 2.88 8.66 5.29
C ILE A 132 1.79 9.07 4.31
N TYR A 133 1.49 10.36 4.31
CA TYR A 133 0.57 11.00 3.38
C TYR A 133 1.34 11.71 2.28
N VAL A 134 0.92 11.49 1.03
CA VAL A 134 1.51 12.13 -0.14
C VAL A 134 0.45 12.70 -1.07
N PRO A 135 0.78 13.75 -1.85
CA PRO A 135 -0.10 14.25 -2.89
C PRO A 135 -0.50 13.13 -3.85
N GLN A 136 -1.79 13.08 -4.21
CA GLN A 136 -2.31 12.13 -5.19
C GLN A 136 -1.58 12.21 -6.53
N ASN A 137 -1.14 13.42 -6.87
CA ASN A 137 -0.45 13.76 -8.10
C ASN A 137 1.00 14.12 -7.78
N LEU A 138 1.93 13.21 -8.09
CA LEU A 138 3.36 13.46 -7.88
C LEU A 138 3.98 13.98 -9.19
N LEU A 139 4.46 15.23 -9.16
CA LEU A 139 5.19 15.86 -10.26
C LEU A 139 6.21 16.85 -9.70
N GLY A 140 7.47 16.74 -10.13
CA GLY A 140 8.56 17.55 -9.62
C GLY A 140 8.76 17.40 -8.10
N PRO A 141 9.37 18.38 -7.43
CA PRO A 141 9.46 18.38 -5.98
C PRO A 141 8.08 18.34 -5.33
N PHE A 142 7.89 17.43 -4.38
CA PHE A 142 6.64 17.27 -3.63
C PHE A 142 6.96 17.13 -2.15
N HIS A 143 5.95 17.27 -1.29
CA HIS A 143 6.14 17.00 0.13
C HIS A 143 5.32 15.80 0.57
N ALA A 144 5.85 15.06 1.55
CA ALA A 144 5.07 14.07 2.30
C ALA A 144 4.84 14.58 3.72
N LEU A 145 3.70 14.22 4.30
CA LEU A 145 3.45 14.36 5.72
C LEU A 145 3.64 13.00 6.39
N TYR A 146 4.47 12.97 7.43
CA TYR A 146 4.59 11.84 8.32
C TYR A 146 3.83 12.17 9.60
N PHE A 147 2.87 11.33 9.94
CA PHE A 147 1.99 11.49 11.08
C PHE A 147 2.22 10.36 12.08
N ASP A 148 2.66 10.70 13.29
CA ASP A 148 2.74 9.75 14.40
C ASP A 148 1.45 9.80 15.22
N PRO A 149 0.61 8.74 15.18
CA PRO A 149 -0.63 8.71 15.94
C PRO A 149 -0.43 8.61 17.47
N LYS A 150 0.75 8.18 17.94
CA LYS A 150 1.04 8.01 19.39
C LYS A 150 1.32 9.35 20.04
N THR A 151 2.10 10.19 19.36
CA THR A 151 2.50 11.52 19.84
C THR A 151 1.60 12.63 19.29
N ASN A 152 0.72 12.30 18.35
CA ASN A 152 -0.12 13.23 17.59
C ASN A 152 0.69 14.33 16.88
N THR A 153 1.91 14.00 16.45
CA THR A 153 2.81 14.93 15.77
C THR A 153 2.80 14.72 14.27
N VAL A 154 3.03 15.81 13.53
CA VAL A 154 3.14 15.79 12.07
C VAL A 154 4.43 16.47 11.68
N ARG A 155 5.22 15.79 10.85
CA ARG A 155 6.41 16.38 10.21
C ARG A 155 6.24 16.37 8.70
N ARG A 156 6.71 17.44 8.05
CA ARG A 156 6.72 17.56 6.59
C ARG A 156 8.12 17.30 6.08
N VAL A 157 8.22 16.49 5.02
CA VAL A 157 9.47 16.21 4.32
C VAL A 157 9.31 16.60 2.86
N ILE A 158 10.29 17.31 2.30
CA ILE A 158 10.29 17.70 0.89
C ILE A 158 11.17 16.73 0.12
N TYR A 159 10.61 16.15 -0.93
CA TYR A 159 11.30 15.32 -1.92
C TYR A 159 11.54 16.15 -3.18
N GLN A 160 12.67 15.94 -3.84
CA GLN A 160 13.02 16.65 -5.07
C GLN A 160 12.30 16.10 -6.31
N GLY A 161 11.61 14.97 -6.17
CA GLY A 161 10.87 14.31 -7.24
C GLY A 161 11.05 12.80 -7.22
N VAL A 162 10.36 12.13 -8.12
CA VAL A 162 10.48 10.68 -8.33
C VAL A 162 11.23 10.44 -9.63
N ALA A 163 12.48 9.99 -9.48
CA ALA A 163 13.49 9.86 -10.53
C ALA A 163 13.86 11.19 -11.21
N ASP A 164 15.06 11.26 -11.77
CA ASP A 164 15.51 12.43 -12.52
C ASP A 164 14.84 12.53 -13.90
N ASP A 165 14.99 13.69 -14.54
CA ASP A 165 14.39 13.97 -15.85
C ASP A 165 14.87 13.00 -16.95
N GLU A 166 16.10 12.53 -16.86
CA GLU A 166 16.68 11.62 -17.85
C GLU A 166 16.02 10.25 -17.77
N PHE A 167 15.95 9.66 -16.58
CA PHE A 167 15.26 8.41 -16.31
C PHE A 167 13.80 8.49 -16.76
N ARG A 168 13.12 9.58 -16.39
CA ARG A 168 11.72 9.79 -16.75
C ARG A 168 11.50 9.84 -18.27
N ARG A 169 12.40 10.49 -19.02
CA ARG A 169 12.33 10.50 -20.49
C ARG A 169 12.58 9.11 -21.09
N ARG A 170 13.64 8.44 -20.64
CA ARG A 170 14.03 7.10 -21.15
C ARG A 170 12.93 6.05 -20.95
N HIS A 171 12.16 6.16 -19.87
CA HIS A 171 11.09 5.22 -19.54
C HIS A 171 9.68 5.71 -19.93
N GLY A 172 9.57 6.75 -20.77
CA GLY A 172 8.28 7.23 -21.29
C GLY A 172 7.37 7.89 -20.25
N LEU A 173 7.90 8.20 -19.06
CA LEU A 173 7.21 8.94 -18.00
C LEU A 173 7.14 10.43 -18.37
N GLY A 174 8.21 10.99 -18.95
CA GLY A 174 8.30 12.41 -19.31
C GLY A 174 7.81 13.34 -18.19
N ASN A 175 6.98 14.32 -18.54
CA ASN A 175 6.34 15.24 -17.60
C ASN A 175 4.98 14.72 -17.07
N LYS A 176 4.69 13.43 -17.18
CA LYS A 176 3.42 12.88 -16.69
C LYS A 176 3.45 12.76 -15.17
N THR A 177 2.36 13.17 -14.55
CA THR A 177 2.11 12.91 -13.13
C THR A 177 2.17 11.41 -12.85
N LEU A 178 2.84 11.03 -11.76
CA LEU A 178 2.73 9.68 -11.23
C LEU A 178 1.53 9.62 -10.29
N GLU A 179 0.54 8.83 -10.65
CA GLU A 179 -0.63 8.53 -9.83
C GLU A 179 -0.43 7.19 -9.12
N GLY A 180 -0.82 7.11 -7.84
CA GLY A 180 -0.89 5.84 -7.11
C GLY A 180 0.46 5.21 -6.76
N LEU A 181 1.51 6.01 -6.52
CA LEU A 181 2.81 5.49 -6.11
C LEU A 181 2.68 4.70 -4.80
N HIS A 182 2.94 3.40 -4.84
CA HIS A 182 3.16 2.61 -3.64
C HIS A 182 4.50 3.01 -3.05
N ILE A 183 4.48 3.80 -1.99
CA ILE A 183 5.69 4.14 -1.25
C ILE A 183 6.03 2.91 -0.41
N PHE A 184 7.18 2.32 -0.68
CA PHE A 184 7.79 1.31 0.17
C PHE A 184 8.85 2.05 1.00
N PRO A 185 8.51 2.54 2.20
CA PRO A 185 9.42 3.36 3.00
C PRO A 185 10.76 2.66 3.26
N ASP A 186 10.75 1.33 3.28
CA ASP A 186 11.91 0.50 3.61
C ASP A 186 12.57 -0.16 2.39
N HIS A 187 12.08 0.11 1.18
CA HIS A 187 12.65 -0.40 -0.08
C HIS A 187 13.15 0.75 -0.96
N ILE A 188 13.98 1.63 -0.39
CA ILE A 188 14.85 2.50 -1.19
C ILE A 188 16.06 1.66 -1.59
N GLU A 189 15.93 0.86 -2.65
CA GLU A 189 17.12 0.48 -3.41
C GLU A 189 17.55 1.74 -4.15
N SER A 190 18.65 2.34 -3.71
CA SER A 190 19.32 3.39 -4.46
C SER A 190 19.73 2.81 -5.82
N LEU A 191 19.01 3.17 -6.89
CA LEU A 191 19.44 2.93 -8.27
C LEU A 191 20.60 3.88 -8.66
N LEU A 192 21.55 4.11 -7.75
CA LEU A 192 22.83 4.73 -8.06
C LEU A 192 23.89 3.63 -8.14
N SER A 193 23.84 2.82 -9.19
CA SER A 193 25.02 2.22 -9.83
C SER A 193 24.61 1.31 -11.00
N MET A 194 24.70 1.84 -12.22
CA MET A 194 25.27 1.13 -13.39
C MET A 194 25.91 2.16 -14.31
#